data_AF-A0A2D7S2D4-F1
#
_entry.id   AF-A0A2D7S2D4-F1
#
_cell.length_a   1.000
_cell.length_b   1.000
_cell.length_c   1.000
_cell.angle_alpha   90.00
_cell.angle_beta   90.00
_cell.angle_gamma   90.00
#
_symmetry.space_group_name_H-M   'P 1'
#
loop_
_entity.id
_entity.type
_entity.pdbx_description
1 polymer ?
#
loop_
_entity_poly.entity_id
_entity_poly.type
_entity_poly.pdbx_seq_one_letter_code
_entity_poly.pdbx_strand_id
1 'polypeptide(L)'
;MRKYYFIYSFLLLPFFSSSQIDISKIGKKIIKTNSKISEKETSKGLMEALKQGSRYAVQEASKKGGFNNNQLIRIPFPKEAKKIKKTLSEIGFQKSIQDFESKMNEAAENASKEALDILIAEVKNIKIKDAFKILKGEENAATLYLKEQSYSSLETKFSPIIKTSMEKINIYKYWNPLIKKYNSIPFSKKINPNLEEYITTKAIDGLFF
;
A
#
# COMPACT_ATOMS: atom_id res chain seq x y z
N MET A 1 5.01 -110.31 -5.55
CA MET A 1 4.25 -109.27 -6.26
C MET A 1 3.75 -108.24 -5.25
N ARG A 2 4.05 -106.95 -5.52
CA ARG A 2 3.48 -105.69 -4.98
C ARG A 2 3.61 -105.36 -3.47
N LYS A 3 4.53 -104.41 -3.22
CA LYS A 3 4.68 -103.53 -2.06
C LYS A 3 3.54 -102.50 -2.01
N TYR A 4 3.05 -102.14 -0.81
CA TYR A 4 2.36 -100.87 -0.56
C TYR A 4 2.78 -100.30 0.80
N TYR A 5 3.40 -99.12 0.76
CA TYR A 5 3.79 -98.30 1.90
C TYR A 5 2.66 -97.32 2.19
N PHE A 6 2.18 -97.23 3.43
CA PHE A 6 1.27 -96.17 3.87
C PHE A 6 2.10 -95.08 4.56
N ILE A 7 2.31 -93.97 3.86
CA ILE A 7 2.99 -92.77 4.35
C ILE A 7 1.92 -91.85 4.93
N TYR A 8 1.96 -91.61 6.25
CA TYR A 8 1.12 -90.59 6.89
C TYR A 8 1.83 -89.23 6.77
N SER A 9 1.29 -88.38 5.90
CA SER A 9 1.74 -87.00 5.70
C SER A 9 1.16 -86.11 6.80
N PHE A 10 2.03 -85.58 7.68
CA PHE A 10 1.68 -84.57 8.67
C PHE A 10 1.77 -83.19 8.01
N LEU A 11 0.61 -82.58 7.75
CA LEU A 11 0.46 -81.31 7.06
C LEU A 11 0.69 -80.13 8.04
N LEU A 12 1.79 -79.41 7.85
CA LEU A 12 2.12 -78.15 8.55
C LEU A 12 1.40 -76.99 7.84
N LEU A 13 0.49 -76.30 8.52
CA LEU A 13 -0.13 -75.04 8.05
C LEU A 13 0.66 -73.84 8.59
N PRO A 14 0.96 -72.81 7.78
CA PRO A 14 1.63 -71.61 8.25
C PRO A 14 0.63 -70.64 8.91
N PHE A 15 1.00 -70.15 10.10
CA PHE A 15 0.39 -68.99 10.74
C PHE A 15 0.65 -67.74 9.88
N PHE A 16 -0.38 -67.23 9.19
CA PHE A 16 -0.36 -65.89 8.61
C PHE A 16 -0.81 -64.87 9.66
N SER A 17 0.13 -64.06 10.15
CA SER A 17 -0.16 -62.91 11.01
C SER A 17 -0.44 -61.70 10.12
N SER A 18 -1.70 -61.27 10.04
CA SER A 18 -2.10 -60.07 9.31
C SER A 18 -2.05 -58.87 10.25
N SER A 19 -1.00 -58.05 10.18
CA SER A 19 -1.01 -56.71 10.77
C SER A 19 -1.91 -55.81 9.93
N GLN A 20 -3.11 -55.50 10.43
CA GLN A 20 -3.96 -54.51 9.79
C GLN A 20 -3.37 -53.11 9.98
N ILE A 21 -3.05 -52.41 8.88
CA ILE A 21 -2.78 -50.97 8.90
C ILE A 21 -4.13 -50.27 9.02
N ASP A 22 -4.39 -49.73 10.21
CA ASP A 22 -5.60 -48.97 10.50
C ASP A 22 -5.51 -47.57 9.87
N ILE A 23 -6.00 -47.45 8.63
CA ILE A 23 -6.04 -46.20 7.84
C ILE A 23 -6.80 -45.09 8.60
N SER A 24 -7.68 -45.44 9.53
CA SER A 24 -8.41 -44.47 10.36
C SER A 24 -7.49 -43.69 11.32
N LYS A 25 -6.36 -44.28 11.77
CA LYS A 25 -5.34 -43.60 12.59
C LYS A 25 -4.47 -42.65 11.76
N ILE A 26 -4.23 -43.00 10.49
CA ILE A 26 -3.51 -42.13 9.54
C ILE A 26 -4.41 -40.95 9.14
N GLY A 27 -5.70 -41.19 8.88
CA GLY A 27 -6.69 -40.14 8.60
C GLY A 27 -6.86 -39.15 9.76
N LYS A 28 -6.90 -39.61 11.01
CA LYS A 28 -6.94 -38.71 12.18
C LYS A 28 -5.66 -37.91 12.41
N LYS A 29 -4.50 -38.37 11.92
CA LYS A 29 -3.23 -37.62 11.99
C LYS A 29 -3.12 -36.57 10.88
N ILE A 30 -3.75 -36.81 9.72
CA ILE A 30 -3.79 -35.88 8.58
C ILE A 30 -4.92 -34.84 8.72
N ILE A 31 -6.04 -35.17 9.38
CA ILE A 31 -7.15 -34.22 9.61
C ILE A 31 -6.85 -33.27 10.79
N LYS A 32 -5.83 -33.55 11.60
CA LYS A 32 -5.33 -32.65 12.67
C LYS A 32 -4.24 -31.67 12.23
N THR A 33 -3.97 -31.53 10.95
CA THR A 33 -3.38 -30.29 10.41
C THR A 33 -4.47 -29.25 10.19
N ASN A 34 -5.17 -28.89 11.26
CA ASN A 34 -5.53 -27.49 11.43
C ASN A 34 -4.20 -26.79 11.73
N SER A 35 -3.42 -26.50 10.68
CA SER A 35 -2.24 -25.65 10.78
C SER A 35 -2.74 -24.29 11.22
N LYS A 36 -2.91 -24.11 12.52
CA LYS A 36 -3.16 -22.82 13.15
C LYS A 36 -1.92 -22.01 12.81
N ILE A 37 -2.00 -21.24 11.74
CA ILE A 37 -0.91 -20.38 11.26
C ILE A 37 -0.38 -19.68 12.49
N SER A 38 0.91 -19.85 12.78
CA SER A 38 1.49 -19.30 13.99
C SER A 38 1.37 -17.77 13.96
N GLU A 39 1.34 -17.15 15.13
CA GLU A 39 1.22 -15.70 15.17
C GLU A 39 2.36 -14.99 14.42
N LYS A 40 3.52 -15.63 14.45
CA LYS A 40 4.72 -15.22 13.74
C LYS A 40 4.59 -15.34 12.22
N GLU A 41 4.01 -16.43 11.71
CA GLU A 41 3.79 -16.62 10.26
C GLU A 41 2.75 -15.62 9.73
N THR A 42 1.67 -15.41 10.48
CA THR A 42 0.63 -14.44 10.13
C THR A 42 1.21 -13.02 10.04
N SER A 43 2.00 -12.63 11.05
CA SER A 43 2.65 -11.31 11.06
C SER A 43 3.61 -11.14 9.90
N LYS A 44 4.40 -12.17 9.57
CA LYS A 44 5.31 -12.13 8.41
C LYS A 44 4.54 -11.97 7.10
N GLY A 45 3.48 -12.76 6.90
CA GLY A 45 2.63 -12.68 5.71
C GLY A 45 2.03 -11.28 5.51
N LEU A 46 1.48 -10.70 6.59
CA LEU A 46 0.96 -9.33 6.55
C LEU A 46 2.04 -8.30 6.20
N MET A 47 3.22 -8.40 6.83
CA MET A 47 4.33 -7.47 6.55
C MET A 47 4.81 -7.57 5.11
N GLU A 48 4.91 -8.77 4.54
CA GLU A 48 5.28 -8.95 3.13
C GLU A 48 4.20 -8.42 2.19
N ALA A 49 2.92 -8.63 2.49
CA ALA A 49 1.82 -8.05 1.73
C ALA A 49 1.85 -6.52 1.75
N LEU A 50 2.09 -5.92 2.92
CA LEU A 50 2.24 -4.47 3.06
C LEU A 50 3.46 -3.92 2.31
N LYS A 51 4.62 -4.59 2.37
CA LYS A 51 5.78 -4.20 1.56
C LYS A 51 5.46 -4.25 0.07
N GLN A 52 4.77 -5.28 -0.38
CA GLN A 52 4.38 -5.41 -1.79
C GLN A 52 3.37 -4.33 -2.19
N GLY A 53 2.40 -4.03 -1.32
CA GLY A 53 1.46 -2.92 -1.49
C GLY A 53 2.16 -1.57 -1.57
N SER A 54 3.12 -1.30 -0.68
CA SER A 54 3.93 -0.07 -0.71
C SER A 54 4.75 0.03 -2.01
N ARG A 55 5.34 -1.07 -2.49
CA ARG A 55 6.04 -1.11 -3.78
C ARG A 55 5.10 -0.76 -4.93
N TYR A 56 3.91 -1.37 -4.94
CA TYR A 56 2.91 -1.11 -5.96
C TYR A 56 2.44 0.35 -5.93
N ALA A 57 2.06 0.87 -4.77
CA ALA A 57 1.58 2.23 -4.61
C ALA A 57 2.63 3.25 -5.06
N VAL A 58 3.88 3.10 -4.62
CA VAL A 58 4.98 3.97 -5.07
C VAL A 58 5.22 3.84 -6.57
N GLN A 59 5.20 2.63 -7.10
CA GLN A 59 5.40 2.40 -8.54
C GLN A 59 4.30 3.09 -9.37
N GLU A 60 3.04 3.00 -8.97
CA GLU A 60 1.94 3.69 -9.66
C GLU A 60 2.02 5.20 -9.52
N ALA A 61 2.26 5.70 -8.30
CA ALA A 61 2.33 7.11 -7.99
C ALA A 61 3.49 7.83 -8.69
N SER A 62 4.62 7.13 -8.89
CA SER A 62 5.86 7.69 -9.46
C SER A 62 6.00 7.58 -10.98
N LYS A 63 5.09 6.86 -11.65
CA LYS A 63 5.03 6.79 -13.12
C LYS A 63 4.80 8.17 -13.70
N LYS A 64 5.23 8.37 -14.95
CA LYS A 64 4.86 9.58 -15.71
C LYS A 64 3.34 9.71 -15.80
N GLY A 65 2.79 10.79 -15.25
CA GLY A 65 1.36 11.00 -15.14
C GLY A 65 0.70 10.19 -14.03
N GLY A 66 1.44 9.60 -13.09
CA GLY A 66 0.94 8.75 -12.02
C GLY A 66 -0.09 9.46 -11.16
N PHE A 67 0.19 10.71 -10.78
CA PHE A 67 -0.78 11.58 -10.12
C PHE A 67 -1.76 12.24 -11.09
N ASN A 68 -1.28 12.71 -12.25
CA ASN A 68 -2.13 13.47 -13.18
C ASN A 68 -3.27 12.62 -13.77
N ASN A 69 -3.01 11.35 -14.07
CA ASN A 69 -3.95 10.49 -14.79
C ASN A 69 -4.75 9.56 -13.87
N ASN A 70 -4.37 9.46 -12.59
CA ASN A 70 -5.05 8.61 -11.63
C ASN A 70 -6.01 9.45 -10.76
N GLN A 71 -7.31 9.26 -10.96
CA GLN A 71 -8.34 10.00 -10.23
C GLN A 71 -8.34 9.74 -8.72
N LEU A 72 -7.82 8.59 -8.26
CA LEU A 72 -7.77 8.24 -6.84
C LEU A 72 -6.76 9.11 -6.07
N ILE A 73 -5.66 9.50 -6.73
CA ILE A 73 -4.55 10.19 -6.07
C ILE A 73 -4.28 11.58 -6.64
N ARG A 74 -4.97 11.99 -7.70
CA ARG A 74 -4.82 13.31 -8.32
C ARG A 74 -5.01 14.41 -7.27
N ILE A 75 -4.00 15.24 -7.11
CA ILE A 75 -4.00 16.41 -6.24
C ILE A 75 -4.87 17.50 -6.87
N PRO A 76 -6.01 17.86 -6.25
CA PRO A 76 -6.85 18.94 -6.73
C PRO A 76 -6.28 20.30 -6.31
N PHE A 77 -6.75 21.37 -6.94
CA PHE A 77 -6.46 22.74 -6.50
C PHE A 77 -6.67 22.93 -4.99
N PRO A 78 -5.79 23.66 -4.28
CA PRO A 78 -5.89 23.84 -2.83
C PRO A 78 -7.27 24.35 -2.41
N LYS A 79 -7.87 23.71 -1.40
CA LYS A 79 -9.24 24.01 -0.94
C LYS A 79 -9.34 25.43 -0.41
N GLU A 80 -8.30 25.88 0.27
CA GLU A 80 -8.11 27.22 0.83
C GLU A 80 -8.10 28.28 -0.28
N ALA A 81 -7.67 27.90 -1.49
CA ALA A 81 -7.57 28.75 -2.67
C ALA A 81 -8.74 28.58 -3.65
N LYS A 82 -9.84 27.92 -3.26
CA LYS A 82 -11.01 27.70 -4.14
C LYS A 82 -11.56 29.00 -4.75
N LYS A 83 -11.54 30.10 -4.00
CA LYS A 83 -11.97 31.42 -4.48
C LYS A 83 -11.06 31.94 -5.61
N ILE A 84 -9.75 31.73 -5.49
CA ILE A 84 -8.77 32.08 -6.53
C ILE A 84 -9.11 31.32 -7.81
N LYS A 85 -9.26 29.99 -7.73
CA LYS A 85 -9.60 29.15 -8.88
C LYS A 85 -10.89 29.61 -9.56
N LYS A 86 -11.95 29.84 -8.78
CA LYS A 86 -13.25 30.27 -9.32
C LYS A 86 -13.15 31.60 -10.06
N THR A 87 -12.65 32.64 -9.39
CA THR A 87 -12.56 33.99 -9.96
C THR A 87 -11.66 34.04 -11.18
N LEU A 88 -10.49 33.38 -11.13
CA LEU A 88 -9.56 33.37 -12.26
C LEU A 88 -10.11 32.57 -13.46
N SER A 89 -10.87 31.50 -13.22
CA SER A 89 -11.56 30.74 -14.28
C SER A 89 -12.58 31.61 -15.02
N GLU A 90 -13.39 32.39 -14.29
CA GLU A 90 -14.41 33.29 -14.84
C GLU A 90 -13.84 34.38 -15.75
N ILE A 91 -12.57 34.77 -15.55
CA ILE A 91 -11.88 35.81 -16.35
C ILE A 91 -10.86 35.22 -17.34
N GLY A 92 -10.94 33.93 -17.65
CA GLY A 92 -10.19 33.30 -18.75
C GLY A 92 -8.83 32.68 -18.39
N PHE A 93 -8.48 32.53 -17.12
CA PHE A 93 -7.20 31.92 -16.68
C PHE A 93 -7.29 30.39 -16.50
N GLN A 94 -8.28 29.74 -17.12
CA GLN A 94 -8.51 28.30 -17.01
C GLN A 94 -7.26 27.48 -17.35
N LYS A 95 -6.54 27.85 -18.42
CA LYS A 95 -5.32 27.17 -18.85
C LYS A 95 -4.20 27.27 -17.80
N SER A 96 -3.98 28.46 -17.24
CA SER A 96 -2.97 28.66 -16.19
C SER A 96 -3.29 27.90 -14.90
N ILE A 97 -4.58 27.80 -14.55
CA ILE A 97 -5.04 26.96 -13.43
C ILE A 97 -4.72 25.49 -13.70
N GLN A 98 -5.06 24.98 -14.89
CA GLN A 98 -4.79 23.60 -15.28
C GLN A 98 -3.30 23.28 -15.31
N ASP A 99 -2.47 24.20 -15.82
CA ASP A 99 -1.02 24.04 -15.85
C ASP A 99 -0.43 24.00 -14.43
N PHE A 100 -0.91 24.84 -13.53
CA PHE A 100 -0.53 24.79 -12.11
C PHE A 100 -0.95 23.47 -11.45
N GLU A 101 -2.19 23.02 -11.64
CA GLU A 101 -2.64 21.71 -11.14
C GLU A 101 -1.77 20.58 -11.68
N SER A 102 -1.45 20.60 -12.98
CA SER A 102 -0.59 19.61 -13.60
C SER A 102 0.78 19.56 -12.93
N LYS A 103 1.33 20.72 -12.58
CA LYS A 103 2.65 20.84 -11.93
C LYS A 103 2.62 20.40 -10.47
N MET A 104 1.55 20.66 -9.71
CA MET A 104 1.41 20.09 -8.36
C MET A 104 1.46 18.55 -8.39
N ASN A 105 0.74 17.96 -9.34
CA ASN A 105 0.70 16.51 -9.52
C ASN A 105 2.06 15.95 -9.97
N GLU A 106 2.75 16.65 -10.88
CA GLU A 106 4.12 16.30 -11.28
C GLU A 106 5.12 16.40 -10.10
N ALA A 107 4.93 17.36 -9.18
CA ALA A 107 5.77 17.46 -7.98
C ALA A 107 5.61 16.24 -7.07
N ALA A 108 4.36 15.81 -6.83
CA ALA A 108 4.07 14.63 -6.01
C ALA A 108 4.56 13.33 -6.67
N GLU A 109 4.39 13.21 -7.99
CA GLU A 109 4.92 12.09 -8.79
C GLU A 109 6.44 11.96 -8.67
N ASN A 110 7.16 13.07 -8.83
CA ASN A 110 8.60 13.09 -8.73
C ASN A 110 9.09 12.76 -7.32
N ALA A 111 8.44 13.30 -6.29
CA ALA A 111 8.78 13.00 -4.89
C ALA A 111 8.50 11.53 -4.54
N SER A 112 7.42 10.95 -5.07
CA SER A 112 7.04 9.56 -4.78
C SER A 112 8.11 8.55 -5.19
N LYS A 113 9.00 8.89 -6.13
CA LYS A 113 10.15 8.04 -6.51
C LYS A 113 11.06 7.71 -5.33
N GLU A 114 11.10 8.57 -4.32
CA GLU A 114 11.97 8.44 -3.14
C GLU A 114 11.20 7.94 -1.90
N ALA A 115 9.89 7.69 -2.02
CA ALA A 115 9.05 7.31 -0.88
C ALA A 115 9.20 5.84 -0.44
N LEU A 116 9.70 4.96 -1.32
CA LEU A 116 9.65 3.52 -1.10
C LEU A 116 10.43 3.08 0.14
N ASP A 117 11.67 3.56 0.29
CA ASP A 117 12.51 3.16 1.42
C ASP A 117 11.95 3.65 2.75
N ILE A 118 11.32 4.83 2.74
CA ILE A 118 10.63 5.37 3.91
C ILE A 118 9.44 4.47 4.27
N LEU A 119 8.56 4.15 3.32
CA LEU A 119 7.41 3.26 3.57
C LEU A 119 7.82 1.87 4.04
N ILE A 120 8.84 1.26 3.41
CA ILE A 120 9.34 -0.06 3.81
C ILE A 120 9.91 -0.02 5.23
N ALA A 121 10.59 1.06 5.62
CA ALA A 121 11.06 1.23 6.99
C ALA A 121 9.89 1.27 7.99
N GLU A 122 8.81 1.96 7.64
CA GLU A 122 7.61 2.05 8.50
C GLU A 122 6.84 0.73 8.58
N VAL A 123 6.76 -0.06 7.50
CA VAL A 123 6.17 -1.41 7.54
C VAL A 123 6.94 -2.34 8.50
N LYS A 124 8.26 -2.17 8.62
CA LYS A 124 9.08 -2.96 9.56
C LYS A 124 8.79 -2.64 11.02
N ASN A 125 8.19 -1.49 11.33
CA ASN A 125 7.85 -1.07 12.68
C ASN A 125 6.52 -1.65 13.19
N ILE A 126 5.79 -2.42 12.36
CA ILE A 126 4.54 -3.08 12.75
C ILE A 126 4.80 -4.18 13.78
N LYS A 127 4.07 -4.13 14.90
CA LYS A 127 4.18 -5.13 15.98
C LYS A 127 3.32 -6.35 15.66
N ILE A 128 3.81 -7.55 16.03
CA ILE A 128 3.12 -8.84 15.80
C ILE A 128 1.69 -8.85 16.36
N LYS A 129 1.48 -8.27 17.55
CA LYS A 129 0.15 -8.20 18.18
C LYS A 129 -0.86 -7.37 17.38
N ASP A 130 -0.39 -6.37 16.65
CA ASP A 130 -1.24 -5.48 15.86
C ASP A 130 -1.55 -6.12 14.51
N ALA A 131 -0.64 -6.96 13.98
CA ALA A 131 -0.88 -7.75 12.77
C ALA A 131 -2.12 -8.64 12.84
N PHE A 132 -2.43 -9.23 14.01
CA PHE A 132 -3.66 -10.03 14.18
C PHE A 132 -4.93 -9.19 14.18
N LYS A 133 -4.87 -7.99 14.77
CA LYS A 133 -6.00 -7.07 14.75
C LYS A 133 -6.28 -6.59 13.33
N ILE A 134 -5.21 -6.29 12.58
CA ILE A 134 -5.28 -5.91 11.18
C ILE A 134 -5.91 -7.01 10.34
N LEU A 135 -5.47 -8.27 10.50
CA LEU A 135 -5.99 -9.40 9.72
C LEU A 135 -7.50 -9.63 9.94
N LYS A 136 -8.00 -9.35 11.15
CA LYS A 136 -9.41 -9.49 11.50
C LYS A 136 -10.24 -8.23 11.24
N GLY A 137 -9.60 -7.16 10.80
CA GLY A 137 -10.25 -5.89 10.52
C GLY A 137 -10.96 -5.88 9.17
N GLU A 138 -11.44 -4.71 8.79
CA GLU A 138 -12.00 -4.45 7.47
C GLU A 138 -10.92 -4.56 6.37
N GLU A 139 -11.34 -4.58 5.11
CA GLU A 139 -10.46 -4.78 3.95
C GLU A 139 -9.29 -3.77 3.89
N ASN A 140 -9.49 -2.55 4.37
CA ASN A 140 -8.49 -1.47 4.37
C ASN A 140 -7.73 -1.34 5.70
N ALA A 141 -7.95 -2.23 6.68
CA ALA A 141 -7.39 -2.10 8.03
C ALA A 141 -5.86 -2.02 8.04
N ALA A 142 -5.20 -2.74 7.13
CA ALA A 142 -3.74 -2.75 7.02
C ALA A 142 -3.20 -1.40 6.53
N THR A 143 -3.86 -0.83 5.51
CA THR A 143 -3.53 0.47 4.94
C THR A 143 -3.76 1.59 5.94
N LEU A 144 -4.91 1.59 6.62
CA LEU A 144 -5.25 2.58 7.64
C LEU A 144 -4.27 2.52 8.82
N TYR A 145 -4.00 1.32 9.33
CA TYR A 145 -3.05 1.15 10.43
C TYR A 145 -1.66 1.64 10.04
N LEU A 146 -1.15 1.24 8.87
CA LEU A 146 0.16 1.69 8.41
C LEU A 146 0.17 3.21 8.29
N LYS A 147 -0.86 3.82 7.68
CA LYS A 147 -0.98 5.27 7.57
C LYS A 147 -0.94 5.94 8.93
N GLU A 148 -1.77 5.53 9.88
CA GLU A 148 -1.82 6.11 11.22
C GLU A 148 -0.49 6.03 11.96
N GLN A 149 0.20 4.89 11.89
CA GLN A 149 1.48 4.71 12.58
C GLN A 149 2.65 5.43 11.91
N SER A 150 2.58 5.63 10.59
CA SER A 150 3.69 6.16 9.81
C SER A 150 3.54 7.64 9.43
N TYR A 151 2.33 8.20 9.50
CA TYR A 151 2.01 9.51 8.91
C TYR A 151 2.97 10.62 9.36
N SER A 152 3.18 10.77 10.68
CA SER A 152 4.06 11.82 11.21
C SER A 152 5.52 11.65 10.78
N SER A 153 6.00 10.40 10.72
CA SER A 153 7.36 10.12 10.24
C SER A 153 7.50 10.37 8.74
N LEU A 154 6.49 9.96 7.97
CA LEU A 154 6.41 10.22 6.54
C LEU A 154 6.39 11.71 6.27
N GLU A 155 5.52 12.48 6.92
CA GLU A 155 5.45 13.93 6.76
C GLU A 155 6.80 14.60 7.01
N THR A 156 7.48 14.24 8.10
CA THR A 156 8.80 14.77 8.45
C THR A 156 9.87 14.43 7.40
N LYS A 157 9.91 13.18 6.94
CA LYS A 157 10.95 12.70 5.99
C LYS A 157 10.62 13.10 4.55
N PHE A 158 9.35 13.26 4.22
CA PHE A 158 8.87 13.44 2.85
C PHE A 158 8.69 14.91 2.47
N SER A 159 8.42 15.82 3.43
CA SER A 159 8.38 17.26 3.17
C SER A 159 9.62 17.80 2.45
N PRO A 160 10.88 17.51 2.86
CA PRO A 160 12.05 18.00 2.14
C PRO A 160 12.19 17.43 0.72
N ILE A 161 11.70 16.21 0.48
CA ILE A 161 11.68 15.57 -0.85
C ILE A 161 10.66 16.29 -1.75
N ILE A 162 9.46 16.55 -1.24
CA ILE A 162 8.42 17.32 -1.93
C ILE A 162 8.92 18.72 -2.27
N LYS A 163 9.55 19.40 -1.32
CA LYS A 163 10.15 20.72 -1.54
C LYS A 163 11.18 20.70 -2.67
N THR A 164 12.13 19.76 -2.63
CA THR A 164 13.14 19.58 -3.69
C THR A 164 12.48 19.34 -5.06
N SER A 165 11.42 18.54 -5.10
CA SER A 165 10.66 18.28 -6.33
C SER A 165 9.94 19.54 -6.85
N MET A 166 9.31 20.31 -5.96
CA MET A 166 8.66 21.59 -6.29
C MET A 166 9.65 22.60 -6.87
N GLU A 167 10.84 22.68 -6.31
CA GLU A 167 11.94 23.52 -6.79
C GLU A 167 12.41 23.07 -8.18
N LYS A 168 12.64 21.77 -8.36
CA LYS A 168 13.08 21.18 -9.65
C LYS A 168 12.16 21.51 -10.81
N ILE A 169 10.83 21.54 -10.58
CA ILE A 169 9.85 21.86 -11.63
C ILE A 169 9.46 23.35 -11.67
N ASN A 170 10.06 24.18 -10.81
CA ASN A 170 9.78 25.61 -10.67
C ASN A 170 8.28 25.89 -10.46
N ILE A 171 7.63 25.20 -9.52
CA ILE A 171 6.17 25.29 -9.34
C ILE A 171 5.68 26.73 -9.11
N TYR A 172 6.48 27.57 -8.41
CA TYR A 172 6.15 28.96 -8.15
C TYR A 172 6.06 29.82 -9.41
N LYS A 173 6.68 29.41 -10.53
CA LYS A 173 6.50 30.06 -11.84
C LYS A 173 5.06 29.99 -12.32
N TYR A 174 4.31 28.97 -11.92
CA TYR A 174 2.90 28.77 -12.26
C TYR A 174 1.95 29.37 -11.22
N TRP A 175 2.33 29.32 -9.93
CA TRP A 175 1.53 29.88 -8.84
C TRP A 175 1.56 31.41 -8.78
N ASN A 176 2.75 32.01 -8.85
CA ASN A 176 2.93 33.44 -8.60
C ASN A 176 2.11 34.35 -9.56
N PRO A 177 2.01 34.05 -10.86
CA PRO A 177 1.17 34.84 -11.76
C PRO A 177 -0.32 34.77 -11.40
N LEU A 178 -0.82 33.58 -11.00
CA LEU A 178 -2.21 33.39 -10.60
C LEU A 178 -2.53 34.25 -9.37
N ILE A 179 -1.70 34.15 -8.32
CA ILE A 179 -1.97 34.88 -7.08
C ILE A 179 -1.80 36.39 -7.25
N LYS A 180 -0.81 36.84 -8.05
CA LYS A 180 -0.63 38.24 -8.38
C LYS A 180 -1.85 38.80 -9.11
N LYS A 181 -2.38 38.06 -10.08
CA LYS A 181 -3.58 38.46 -10.83
C LYS A 181 -4.81 38.52 -9.94
N TYR A 182 -5.03 37.50 -9.10
CA TYR A 182 -6.18 37.48 -8.20
C TYR A 182 -6.13 38.63 -7.19
N ASN A 183 -4.96 38.90 -6.60
CA ASN A 183 -4.79 40.00 -5.65
C ASN A 183 -4.87 41.39 -6.28
N SER A 184 -4.82 41.52 -7.61
CA SER A 184 -5.04 42.81 -8.30
C SER A 184 -6.51 43.13 -8.55
N ILE A 185 -7.44 42.21 -8.23
CA ILE A 185 -8.87 42.42 -8.41
C ILE A 185 -9.39 43.25 -7.23
N PRO A 186 -10.06 44.39 -7.46
CA PRO A 186 -10.66 45.19 -6.39
C PRO A 186 -11.59 44.35 -5.50
N PHE A 187 -11.59 44.62 -4.19
CA PHE A 187 -12.41 43.92 -3.19
C PHE A 187 -12.12 42.41 -3.04
N SER A 188 -11.01 41.91 -3.59
CA SER A 188 -10.55 40.54 -3.34
C SER A 188 -9.92 40.39 -1.94
N LYS A 189 -10.14 39.24 -1.30
CA LYS A 189 -9.47 38.88 -0.03
C LYS A 189 -8.19 38.14 -0.37
N LYS A 190 -7.04 38.63 0.09
CA LYS A 190 -5.74 37.96 -0.06
C LYS A 190 -5.79 36.56 0.56
N ILE A 191 -5.35 35.56 -0.20
CA ILE A 191 -5.29 34.15 0.20
C ILE A 191 -3.93 33.63 -0.25
N ASN A 192 -3.16 32.97 0.61
CA ASN A 192 -1.89 32.36 0.22
C ASN A 192 -1.73 31.00 0.93
N PRO A 193 -2.16 29.88 0.32
CA PRO A 193 -2.04 28.57 0.93
C PRO A 193 -0.56 28.15 1.05
N ASN A 194 -0.25 27.34 2.06
CA ASN A 194 1.03 26.66 2.13
C ASN A 194 1.05 25.52 1.10
N LEU A 195 1.64 25.78 -0.07
CA LEU A 195 1.68 24.79 -1.15
C LEU A 195 2.52 23.56 -0.80
N GLU A 196 3.62 23.75 -0.07
CA GLU A 196 4.52 22.65 0.31
C GLU A 196 3.80 21.66 1.23
N GLU A 197 3.16 22.17 2.28
CA GLU A 197 2.35 21.37 3.21
C GLU A 197 1.19 20.69 2.49
N TYR A 198 0.43 21.44 1.67
CA TYR A 198 -0.71 20.88 0.94
C TYR A 198 -0.30 19.75 -0.01
N ILE A 199 0.77 19.93 -0.79
CA ILE A 199 1.25 18.91 -1.73
C ILE A 199 1.83 17.72 -0.94
N THR A 200 2.55 17.97 0.17
CA THR A 200 3.08 16.90 1.02
C THR A 200 1.96 16.02 1.59
N THR A 201 0.96 16.62 2.24
CA THR A 201 -0.20 15.89 2.78
C THR A 201 -0.91 15.10 1.69
N LYS A 202 -1.16 15.72 0.52
CA LYS A 202 -1.88 15.06 -0.58
C LYS A 202 -1.06 13.96 -1.27
N ALA A 203 0.25 14.14 -1.37
CA ALA A 203 1.14 13.11 -1.89
C ALA A 203 1.20 11.91 -0.93
N ILE A 204 1.30 12.13 0.39
CA ILE A 204 1.24 11.07 1.40
C ILE A 204 -0.11 10.35 1.33
N ASP A 205 -1.23 11.08 1.30
CA ASP A 205 -2.56 10.48 1.11
C ASP A 205 -2.59 9.58 -0.13
N GLY A 206 -2.01 10.06 -1.24
CA GLY A 206 -1.91 9.33 -2.50
C GLY A 206 -0.96 8.14 -2.49
N LEU A 207 -0.17 7.90 -1.44
CA LEU A 207 0.63 6.67 -1.27
C LEU A 207 -0.15 5.57 -0.55
N PHE A 208 -1.31 5.89 0.03
CA PHE A 208 -2.19 4.97 0.76
C PHE A 208 -3.53 4.73 0.05
N PHE A 209 -3.56 4.88 -1.28
CA PHE A 209 -4.75 4.72 -2.11
C PHE A 209 -5.14 3.26 -2.37
#